data_AF-C4K7T7-F1
#
_entry.id   AF-C4K7T7-F1
#
_cell.length_a   1.000
_cell.length_b   1.000
_cell.length_c   1.000
_cell.angle_alpha   90.00
_cell.angle_beta   90.00
_cell.angle_gamma   90.00
#
_symmetry.space_group_name_H-M   'P 1'
#
loop_
_entity.id
_entity.type
_entity.pdbx_description
1 polymer ?
#
loop_
_entity_poly.entity_id
_entity_poly.type
_entity_poly.pdbx_seq_one_letter_code
_entity_poly.pdbx_strand_id
1 'polypeptide(L)'
;MSEALKILNNIRTLRAQARECSLETLEEMLEKLMAVVNDRKQEENKAKKDKEEYKRKLEKMKAILVEEGIDPNELLQISTSNKVTAKTKRAIRPAKYQYIDEKGEKKTWTGQGRTPALIKKALEEKKKSLEDFLLKDGLS
;
A
#
# COMPACT_ATOMS: atom_id res chain seq x y z
N MET A 1 -4.23 -11.43 -28.14
CA MET A 1 -3.94 -12.62 -28.97
C MET A 1 -2.98 -12.19 -30.06
N SER A 2 -1.85 -12.86 -30.21
CA SER A 2 -0.84 -12.56 -31.25
C SER A 2 -1.46 -12.63 -32.65
N GLU A 3 -0.98 -11.81 -33.58
CA GLU A 3 -1.42 -11.82 -34.99
C GLU A 3 -1.27 -13.22 -35.63
N ALA A 4 -0.22 -13.97 -35.27
CA ALA A 4 -0.03 -15.34 -35.75
C ALA A 4 -1.15 -16.29 -35.27
N LEU A 5 -1.58 -16.17 -34.01
CA LEU A 5 -2.68 -16.98 -33.46
C LEU A 5 -4.04 -16.58 -34.04
N LYS A 6 -4.22 -15.31 -34.42
CA LYS A 6 -5.45 -14.85 -35.11
C LYS A 6 -5.61 -15.52 -36.48
N ILE A 7 -4.51 -15.67 -37.22
CA ILE A 7 -4.51 -16.33 -38.53
C ILE A 7 -4.84 -17.82 -38.37
N LEU A 8 -4.26 -18.50 -37.37
CA LEU A 8 -4.55 -19.90 -37.04
C LEU A 8 -6.01 -20.11 -36.60
N ASN A 9 -6.63 -19.12 -35.98
CA ASN A 9 -8.03 -19.19 -35.53
C ASN A 9 -9.05 -19.00 -36.69
N ASN A 10 -8.63 -18.54 -37.86
CA ASN A 10 -9.50 -18.39 -39.02
C ASN A 10 -9.33 -19.58 -39.97
N ILE A 11 -10.35 -20.44 -40.03
CA ILE A 11 -10.31 -21.67 -40.82
C ILE A 11 -10.16 -21.42 -42.34
N ARG A 12 -10.59 -20.28 -42.86
CA ARG A 12 -10.49 -19.97 -44.30
C ARG A 12 -9.05 -19.67 -44.68
N THR A 13 -8.36 -18.83 -43.89
CA THR A 13 -6.94 -18.53 -44.09
C THR A 13 -6.06 -19.74 -43.79
N LEU A 14 -6.39 -20.50 -42.73
CA LEU A 14 -5.67 -21.72 -42.38
C LEU A 14 -5.75 -22.77 -43.50
N ARG A 15 -6.93 -22.98 -44.10
CA ARG A 15 -7.08 -23.91 -45.23
C ARG A 15 -6.32 -23.45 -46.48
N ALA A 16 -6.25 -22.15 -46.74
CA ALA A 16 -5.50 -21.63 -47.87
C ALA A 16 -4.00 -21.94 -47.70
N GLN A 17 -3.45 -21.66 -46.53
CA GLN A 17 -2.05 -21.94 -46.19
C GLN A 17 -1.74 -23.45 -46.14
N ALA A 18 -2.66 -24.26 -45.60
CA ALA A 18 -2.47 -25.71 -45.49
C ALA A 18 -2.38 -26.42 -46.86
N ARG A 19 -2.89 -25.83 -47.94
CA ARG A 19 -2.75 -26.38 -49.31
C ARG A 19 -1.32 -26.33 -49.83
N GLU A 20 -0.49 -25.45 -49.27
CA GLU A 20 0.91 -25.28 -49.63
C GLU A 20 1.83 -26.19 -48.79
N CYS A 21 1.27 -26.96 -47.85
CA CYS A 21 2.00 -27.87 -46.96
C CYS A 21 1.64 -29.34 -47.24
N SER A 22 2.54 -30.27 -46.90
CA SER A 22 2.25 -31.70 -46.98
C SER A 22 1.37 -32.14 -45.80
N LEU A 23 0.60 -33.23 -45.99
CA LEU A 23 -0.23 -33.79 -44.93
C LEU A 23 0.58 -34.13 -43.67
N GLU A 24 1.75 -34.75 -43.85
CA GLU A 24 2.66 -35.12 -42.75
C GLU A 24 3.08 -33.90 -41.92
N THR A 25 3.43 -32.78 -42.56
CA THR A 25 3.76 -31.55 -41.83
C THR A 25 2.57 -30.97 -41.07
N LEU A 26 1.35 -31.08 -41.62
CA LEU A 26 0.13 -30.65 -40.92
C LEU A 26 -0.16 -31.51 -39.70
N GLU A 27 0.08 -32.82 -39.78
CA GLU A 27 -0.04 -33.75 -38.66
C GLU A 27 0.96 -33.44 -37.54
N GLU A 28 2.22 -33.17 -37.88
CA GLU A 28 3.21 -32.72 -36.89
C GLU A 28 2.83 -31.39 -36.22
N MET A 29 2.31 -30.43 -36.99
CA MET A 29 1.83 -29.15 -36.46
C MET A 29 0.65 -29.35 -35.51
N LEU A 30 -0.27 -30.26 -35.85
CA LEU A 30 -1.41 -30.63 -35.02
C LEU A 30 -0.95 -31.28 -33.71
N GLU A 31 0.02 -32.19 -33.75
CA GLU A 31 0.56 -32.85 -32.56
C GLU A 31 1.19 -31.83 -31.60
N LYS A 32 2.01 -30.91 -32.13
CA LYS A 32 2.60 -29.81 -31.35
C LYS A 32 1.52 -28.92 -30.72
N LEU A 33 0.48 -28.56 -31.48
CA LEU A 33 -0.62 -27.74 -30.96
C LEU A 33 -1.42 -28.49 -29.90
N MET A 34 -1.66 -29.78 -30.09
CA MET A 34 -2.31 -30.65 -29.10
C MET A 34 -1.52 -30.73 -27.81
N ALA A 35 -0.20 -30.86 -27.87
CA ALA A 35 0.67 -30.85 -26.70
C ALA A 35 0.52 -29.53 -25.91
N VAL A 36 0.62 -28.38 -26.58
CA VAL A 36 0.45 -27.05 -25.95
C VAL A 36 -0.94 -26.90 -25.32
N VAL A 37 -1.99 -27.35 -25.99
CA VAL A 37 -3.36 -27.31 -25.45
C VAL A 37 -3.50 -28.21 -24.22
N ASN A 38 -2.90 -29.40 -24.25
CA ASN A 38 -2.93 -30.32 -23.12
C ASN A 38 -2.16 -29.78 -21.92
N ASP A 39 -0.98 -29.19 -22.13
CA ASP A 39 -0.21 -28.54 -21.06
C ASP A 39 -1.04 -27.45 -20.38
N ARG A 40 -1.69 -26.60 -21.18
CA ARG A 40 -2.55 -25.53 -20.66
C ARG A 40 -3.77 -26.06 -19.91
N LYS A 41 -4.40 -27.12 -20.42
CA LYS A 41 -5.50 -27.81 -19.72
C LYS A 41 -5.03 -28.40 -18.40
N GLN A 42 -3.84 -29.00 -18.35
CA GLN A 42 -3.28 -29.56 -17.13
C GLN A 42 -2.98 -28.46 -16.10
N GLU A 43 -2.38 -27.35 -16.51
CA GLU A 43 -2.16 -26.17 -15.65
C GLU A 43 -3.47 -25.64 -15.07
N GLU A 44 -4.47 -25.43 -15.91
CA GLU A 44 -5.78 -24.96 -15.46
C GLU A 44 -6.46 -25.95 -14.53
N ASN A 45 -6.36 -27.25 -14.80
CA ASN A 45 -6.94 -28.29 -13.96
C ASN A 45 -6.22 -28.37 -12.60
N LYS A 46 -4.89 -28.29 -12.58
CA LYS A 46 -4.11 -28.20 -11.33
C LYS A 46 -4.52 -26.97 -10.51
N ALA A 47 -4.56 -25.80 -11.14
CA ALA A 47 -5.00 -24.56 -10.48
C ALA A 47 -6.46 -24.62 -9.98
N LYS A 48 -7.35 -25.31 -10.69
CA LYS A 48 -8.73 -25.56 -10.24
C LYS A 48 -8.76 -26.50 -9.03
N LYS A 49 -8.03 -27.61 -9.07
CA LYS A 49 -7.91 -28.56 -7.95
C LYS A 49 -7.34 -27.90 -6.70
N ASP A 50 -6.27 -27.12 -6.82
CA ASP A 50 -5.67 -26.43 -5.68
C ASP A 50 -6.66 -25.45 -5.02
N LYS A 51 -7.42 -24.71 -5.84
CA LYS A 51 -8.48 -23.82 -5.35
C LYS A 51 -9.62 -24.58 -4.69
N GLU A 52 -10.01 -25.72 -5.24
CA GLU A 52 -11.06 -26.56 -4.68
C GLU A 52 -10.62 -27.22 -3.37
N GLU A 53 -9.39 -27.72 -3.29
CA GLU A 53 -8.81 -28.23 -2.05
C GLU A 53 -8.69 -27.15 -0.98
N TYR A 54 -8.27 -25.94 -1.35
CA TYR A 54 -8.21 -24.81 -0.43
C TYR A 54 -9.60 -24.44 0.09
N LYS A 55 -10.61 -24.35 -0.80
CA LYS A 55 -12.01 -24.12 -0.41
C LYS A 55 -12.53 -25.21 0.52
N ARG A 56 -12.28 -26.48 0.19
CA ARG A 56 -12.68 -27.62 1.02
C ARG A 56 -12.02 -27.58 2.40
N LYS A 57 -10.73 -27.22 2.47
CA LYS A 57 -10.04 -27.01 3.76
C LYS A 57 -10.66 -25.86 4.55
N LEU A 58 -10.99 -24.76 3.88
CA LEU A 58 -11.62 -23.60 4.50
C LEU A 58 -13.02 -23.92 5.05
N GLU A 59 -13.83 -24.67 4.29
CA GLU A 59 -15.15 -25.14 4.73
C GLU A 59 -15.06 -26.09 5.91
N LYS A 60 -14.10 -27.03 5.90
CA LYS A 60 -13.83 -27.90 7.05
C LYS A 60 -13.44 -27.10 8.29
N MET A 61 -12.55 -26.12 8.14
CA MET A 61 -12.12 -25.28 9.25
C MET A 61 -13.29 -24.45 9.79
N LYS A 62 -14.13 -23.91 8.90
CA LYS A 62 -15.35 -23.20 9.28
C LYS A 62 -16.30 -24.09 10.08
N ALA A 63 -16.50 -25.34 9.66
CA ALA A 63 -17.36 -26.29 10.38
C ALA A 63 -16.85 -26.56 11.80
N ILE A 64 -15.54 -26.79 11.96
CA ILE A 64 -14.91 -27.01 13.28
C ILE A 64 -15.10 -25.80 14.20
N LEU A 65 -14.88 -24.57 13.70
CA LEU A 65 -15.06 -23.36 14.49
C LEU A 65 -16.51 -23.20 14.99
N VAL A 66 -17.48 -23.47 14.11
CA VAL A 66 -18.90 -23.40 14.46
C VAL A 66 -19.27 -24.49 15.48
N GLU A 67 -18.71 -25.69 15.36
CA GLU A 67 -18.92 -26.80 16.31
C GLU A 67 -18.41 -26.46 17.71
N GLU A 68 -17.27 -25.77 17.80
CA GLU A 68 -16.71 -25.23 19.05
C GLU A 68 -17.45 -23.97 19.55
N GLY A 69 -18.52 -23.53 18.87
CA GLY A 69 -19.32 -22.36 19.24
C GLY A 69 -18.65 -21.01 18.94
N ILE A 70 -17.60 -20.98 18.12
CA ILE A 70 -16.85 -19.78 17.75
C ILE A 70 -17.34 -19.29 16.38
N ASP A 71 -17.90 -18.08 16.31
CA ASP A 71 -18.23 -17.46 15.02
C ASP A 71 -16.93 -17.05 14.30
N PRO A 72 -16.68 -17.53 13.06
CA PRO A 72 -15.52 -17.11 12.26
C PRO A 72 -15.35 -15.59 12.12
N ASN A 73 -16.42 -14.79 12.23
CA ASN A 73 -16.35 -13.34 12.16
C ASN A 73 -15.69 -12.71 13.39
N GLU A 74 -15.78 -13.34 14.57
CA GLU A 74 -15.17 -12.84 15.80
C GLU A 74 -13.63 -12.87 15.71
N LEU A 75 -13.07 -13.85 14.98
CA LEU A 75 -11.62 -13.93 14.71
C LEU A 75 -11.11 -12.69 13.96
N LEU A 76 -11.90 -12.13 13.05
CA LEU A 76 -11.54 -10.91 12.32
C LEU A 76 -11.49 -9.70 13.27
N GLN A 77 -12.40 -9.62 14.24
CA GLN A 77 -12.44 -8.53 15.20
C GLN A 77 -11.22 -8.53 16.13
N ILE A 78 -10.81 -9.71 16.62
CA ILE A 78 -9.61 -9.89 17.45
C ILE A 78 -8.33 -9.47 16.69
N SER A 79 -8.27 -9.72 15.38
CA SER A 79 -7.11 -9.32 14.57
C SER A 79 -7.02 -7.80 14.34
N THR A 80 -8.15 -7.07 14.42
CA THR A 80 -8.20 -5.61 14.23
C THR A 80 -7.98 -4.80 15.52
N SER A 81 -8.17 -5.40 16.70
CA SER A 81 -7.99 -4.71 17.99
C SER A 81 -6.54 -4.38 18.35
N ASN A 82 -5.55 -4.93 17.63
CA ASN A 82 -4.12 -4.61 17.86
C ASN A 82 -3.66 -3.27 17.26
N LYS A 83 -4.55 -2.44 16.71
CA LYS A 83 -4.23 -1.09 16.18
C LYS A 83 -4.73 0.07 17.06
N VAL A 84 -4.77 -0.09 18.38
CA VAL A 84 -4.93 1.07 19.28
C VAL A 84 -3.59 1.81 19.41
N THR A 85 -3.29 2.68 18.45
CA THR A 85 -2.23 3.68 18.62
C THR A 85 -2.75 4.80 19.52
N ALA A 86 -2.64 4.61 20.83
CA ALA A 86 -2.86 5.67 21.81
C ALA A 86 -1.81 6.78 21.59
N LYS A 87 -2.18 7.84 20.86
CA LYS A 87 -1.38 9.06 20.75
C LYS A 87 -1.43 9.82 22.06
N THR A 88 -0.51 9.52 22.98
CA THR A 88 -0.21 10.39 24.13
C THR A 88 0.26 11.74 23.60
N LYS A 89 -0.60 12.77 23.67
CA LYS A 89 -0.24 14.16 23.36
C LYS A 89 0.85 14.60 24.35
N ARG A 90 2.07 14.83 23.86
CA ARG A 90 3.14 15.50 24.62
C ARG A 90 2.68 16.90 25.02
N ALA A 91 2.84 17.26 26.29
CA ALA A 91 2.59 18.60 26.79
C ALA A 91 3.47 19.62 26.07
N ILE A 92 2.85 20.69 25.57
CA ILE A 92 3.52 21.79 24.88
C ILE A 92 4.34 22.57 25.92
N ARG A 93 5.66 22.70 25.71
CA ARG A 93 6.51 23.50 26.60
C ARG A 93 6.14 24.99 26.49
N PRO A 94 6.07 25.73 27.61
CA PRO A 94 5.72 27.14 27.61
C PRO A 94 6.76 27.98 26.85
N ALA A 95 6.32 29.08 26.24
CA ALA A 95 7.20 29.98 25.51
C ALA A 95 8.11 30.76 26.48
N LYS A 96 9.36 31.02 26.07
CA LYS A 96 10.40 31.61 26.93
C LYS A 96 10.66 33.11 26.64
N TYR A 97 10.37 33.54 25.42
CA TYR A 97 10.61 34.90 24.93
C TYR A 97 9.35 35.49 24.29
N GLN A 98 9.15 36.80 24.39
CA GLN A 98 8.08 37.54 23.71
C GLN A 98 8.65 38.72 22.93
N TYR A 99 8.14 38.93 21.71
CA TYR A 99 8.52 40.05 20.85
C TYR A 99 7.30 40.59 20.10
N ILE A 100 7.38 41.85 19.66
CA ILE A 100 6.33 42.48 18.86
C ILE A 100 6.71 42.34 17.39
N ASP A 101 5.82 41.79 16.57
CA ASP A 101 6.05 41.60 15.15
C ASP A 101 5.99 42.92 14.36
N GLU A 102 6.41 42.93 13.10
CA GLU A 102 6.39 44.14 12.23
C GLU A 102 4.98 44.73 12.05
N LYS A 103 3.94 43.95 12.39
CA LYS A 103 2.51 44.35 12.39
C LYS A 103 2.00 44.87 13.75
N GLY A 104 2.86 45.01 14.76
CA GLY A 104 2.47 45.46 16.10
C GLY A 104 1.88 44.37 17.00
N GLU A 105 1.86 43.11 16.56
CA GLU A 105 1.29 41.98 17.31
C GLU A 105 2.30 41.31 18.23
N LYS A 106 1.90 40.99 19.46
CA LYS A 106 2.75 40.27 20.43
C LYS A 106 2.84 38.78 20.08
N LYS A 107 4.03 38.28 19.76
CA LYS A 107 4.32 36.87 19.50
C LYS A 107 5.28 36.29 20.54
N THR A 108 5.18 34.99 20.77
CA THR A 108 5.99 34.27 21.75
C THR A 108 6.85 33.21 21.07
N TRP A 109 8.09 33.04 21.54
CA TRP A 109 9.05 32.06 21.04
C TRP A 109 9.59 31.21 22.18
N THR A 110 9.64 29.89 21.98
CA THR A 110 10.07 28.92 23.00
C THR A 110 11.59 28.88 23.20
N GLY A 111 12.36 29.63 22.40
CA GLY A 111 13.82 29.55 22.40
C GLY A 111 14.37 28.30 21.73
N GLN A 112 13.51 27.44 21.18
CA GLN A 112 13.88 26.22 20.46
C GLN A 112 13.59 26.41 18.96
N GLY A 113 14.60 26.20 18.11
CA GLY A 113 14.50 26.34 16.65
C GLY A 113 15.04 27.67 16.12
N ARG A 114 14.60 28.07 14.92
CA ARG A 114 15.10 29.27 14.24
C ARG A 114 14.69 30.53 15.00
N THR A 115 15.68 31.35 15.37
CA THR A 115 15.45 32.63 16.06
C THR A 115 14.62 33.57 15.17
N PRO A 116 13.52 34.16 15.69
CA PRO A 116 12.72 35.14 14.96
C PRO A 116 13.57 36.31 14.46
N ALA A 117 13.32 36.74 13.22
CA ALA A 117 14.09 37.78 12.55
C ALA A 117 14.17 39.09 13.35
N LEU A 118 13.12 39.40 14.11
CA LEU A 118 13.04 40.61 14.94
C LEU A 118 13.92 40.57 16.18
N ILE A 119 13.99 39.42 16.85
CA ILE A 119 14.92 39.23 17.96
C ILE A 119 16.36 39.31 17.43
N LYS A 120 16.61 38.70 16.27
CA LYS A 120 17.93 38.75 15.62
C LYS A 120 18.35 40.18 15.25
N LYS A 121 17.47 40.94 14.59
CA LYS A 121 17.71 42.36 14.26
C LYS A 121 17.94 43.20 15.52
N ALA A 122 17.16 42.99 16.58
CA ALA A 122 17.33 43.75 17.82
C ALA A 122 18.65 43.42 18.56
N LEU A 123 19.11 42.18 18.47
CA LEU A 123 20.40 41.74 19.00
C LEU A 123 21.57 42.38 18.23
N GLU A 124 21.45 42.47 16.89
CA GLU A 124 22.49 43.01 16.01
C GLU A 124 22.52 44.55 15.97
N GLU A 125 21.37 45.22 15.87
CA GLU A 125 21.29 46.68 15.66
C GLU A 125 21.18 47.49 16.94
N LYS A 126 20.48 46.98 17.97
CA LYS A 126 20.13 47.75 19.18
C LYS A 126 20.95 47.41 20.42
N LYS A 127 22.01 46.60 20.30
CA LYS A 127 22.80 46.05 21.44
C LYS A 127 21.91 45.46 22.55
N LYS A 128 20.73 44.93 22.23
CA LYS A 128 19.81 44.31 23.20
C LYS A 128 20.18 42.84 23.37
N SER A 129 20.32 42.37 24.60
CA SER A 129 20.54 40.93 24.85
C SER A 129 19.25 40.13 24.69
N LEU A 130 19.38 38.82 24.48
CA LEU A 130 18.24 37.90 24.39
C LEU A 130 17.37 37.93 25.67
N GLU A 131 17.97 38.31 26.80
CA GLU A 131 17.34 38.47 28.11
C GLU A 131 16.33 39.62 28.14
N ASP A 132 16.48 40.62 27.28
CA ASP A 132 15.57 41.77 27.17
C ASP A 132 14.22 41.38 26.53
N PHE A 133 14.16 40.19 25.90
CA PHE A 133 12.96 39.58 25.32
C PHE A 133 12.41 38.45 26.18
N LEU A 134 13.02 38.16 27.34
CA LEU A 134 12.57 37.11 28.23
C LEU A 134 11.17 37.47 28.74
N LEU A 135 10.24 36.52 28.68
CA LEU A 135 8.98 36.66 29.39
C LEU A 135 9.29 36.78 30.89
N LYS A 136 9.10 37.96 31.49
CA LYS A 136 9.08 38.12 32.95
C LYS A 136 7.76 37.59 33.52
N ASP A 137 7.53 36.29 33.37
CA ASP A 137 6.80 35.52 34.38
C ASP A 137 7.90 34.99 35.31
N GLY A 138 8.21 35.59 36.46
CA GLY A 138 7.24 35.96 37.49
C GLY A 138 6.77 34.67 38.16
N LEU A 139 7.58 34.16 39.10
CA LEU A 139 7.28 33.15 40.13
C LEU A 139 6.11 32.19 39.84
N SER A 140 6.41 30.90 39.68
CA SER A 140 5.77 29.88 40.51
C SER A 140 6.60 28.60 40.58
#